data_AF-A0A3Q0DDX1-F1
#
_entry.id   AF-A0A3Q0DDX1-F1
#
_cell.length_a   1.000
_cell.length_b   1.000
_cell.length_c   1.000
_cell.angle_alpha   90.00
_cell.angle_beta   90.00
_cell.angle_gamma   90.00
#
_symmetry.space_group_name_H-M   'P 1'
#
loop_
_entity.id
_entity.type
_entity.pdbx_description
1 polymer ?
#
loop_
_entity_poly.entity_id
_entity_poly.type
_entity_poly.pdbx_seq_one_letter_code
_entity_poly.pdbx_strand_id
1 'polypeptide(L)'
;MSLCLATVLAVVLCLGQTVNTKEGFLEIPSISVEPGLTVPQGHFVTFVCSSSSGYDIFRLEKENQEVTDKKSTPHSLTEARFRLGPVDDSFAGSYACVYEKESTWSPPSETLELMVTRDYITQAPDPGPAVTSGSYPQDHRGENLIRITVASLVLVTLGVLLFQAYHSQRRK
;
A
#
# COMPACT_ATOMS: atom_id res chain seq x y z
N MET A 1 -65.26 9.17 15.90
CA MET A 1 -63.96 9.89 15.81
C MET A 1 -62.73 9.01 16.12
N SER A 2 -62.87 7.68 16.23
CA SER A 2 -61.77 6.78 16.66
C SER A 2 -61.13 5.99 15.51
N LEU A 3 -61.88 5.65 14.44
CA LEU A 3 -61.37 4.91 13.28
C LEU A 3 -60.46 5.74 12.34
N CYS A 4 -60.57 7.07 12.33
CA CYS A 4 -59.73 7.94 11.51
C CYS A 4 -58.29 8.07 12.03
N LEU A 5 -58.10 8.02 13.36
CA LEU A 5 -56.78 8.21 13.96
C LEU A 5 -55.90 6.98 13.75
N ALA A 6 -56.46 5.77 13.89
CA ALA A 6 -55.73 4.52 13.69
C ALA A 6 -55.34 4.30 12.22
N THR A 7 -56.21 4.69 11.28
CA THR A 7 -55.93 4.59 9.83
C THR A 7 -54.87 5.57 9.39
N VAL A 8 -54.89 6.81 9.88
CA VAL A 8 -53.83 7.79 9.64
C VAL A 8 -52.50 7.35 10.25
N LEU A 9 -52.50 6.81 11.48
CA LEU A 9 -51.27 6.31 12.11
C LEU A 9 -50.67 5.13 11.33
N ALA A 10 -51.51 4.21 10.83
CA ALA A 10 -51.07 3.08 10.02
C ALA A 10 -50.49 3.52 8.68
N VAL A 11 -51.10 4.50 8.00
CA VAL A 11 -50.58 5.04 6.74
C VAL A 11 -49.24 5.76 6.96
N VAL A 12 -49.07 6.49 8.06
CA VAL A 12 -47.79 7.14 8.44
C VAL A 12 -46.71 6.10 8.75
N LEU A 13 -47.06 5.00 9.43
CA LEU A 13 -46.11 3.91 9.71
C LEU A 13 -45.74 3.10 8.44
N CYS A 14 -46.68 2.90 7.52
CA CYS A 14 -46.44 2.18 6.27
C CYS A 14 -45.62 2.99 5.26
N LEU A 15 -45.76 4.32 5.24
CA LEU A 15 -44.91 5.21 4.42
C LEU A 15 -43.54 5.48 5.06
N GLY A 16 -43.33 5.07 6.31
CA GLY A 16 -42.06 5.23 7.05
C GLY A 16 -41.03 4.13 6.84
N GLN A 17 -41.35 3.08 6.08
CA GLN A 17 -40.37 2.06 5.73
C GLN A 17 -39.62 2.46 4.46
N THR A 18 -38.70 3.41 4.61
CA THR A 18 -37.55 3.49 3.71
C THR A 18 -36.81 2.16 3.80
N VAL A 19 -36.89 1.40 2.72
CA VAL A 19 -36.03 0.24 2.45
C VAL A 19 -34.60 0.73 2.65
N ASN A 20 -33.99 0.36 3.77
CA ASN A 20 -32.56 0.50 3.96
C ASN A 20 -31.91 -0.65 3.19
N THR A 21 -31.85 -0.53 1.86
CA THR A 21 -30.83 -1.22 1.10
C THR A 21 -29.50 -0.62 1.54
N LYS A 22 -28.90 -1.22 2.57
CA LYS A 22 -27.45 -1.17 2.71
C LYS A 22 -26.91 -1.88 1.48
N GLU A 23 -26.62 -1.13 0.42
CA GLU A 23 -25.58 -1.54 -0.52
C GLU A 23 -24.31 -1.63 0.33
N GLY A 24 -24.04 -2.84 0.83
CA GLY A 24 -22.85 -3.11 1.62
C GLY A 24 -21.67 -3.00 0.69
N PHE A 25 -20.98 -1.87 0.71
CA PHE A 25 -19.68 -1.77 0.07
C PHE A 25 -18.74 -2.78 0.73
N LEU A 26 -18.18 -3.69 -0.06
CA LEU A 26 -17.18 -4.64 0.39
C LEU A 26 -15.92 -3.89 0.86
N GLU A 27 -15.31 -4.36 1.94
CA GLU A 27 -14.07 -3.77 2.47
C GLU A 27 -12.92 -3.92 1.48
N ILE A 28 -11.98 -2.97 1.49
CA ILE A 28 -10.77 -3.02 0.67
C ILE A 28 -9.87 -4.16 1.20
N PRO A 29 -9.43 -5.10 0.35
CA PRO A 29 -8.53 -6.17 0.78
C PRO A 29 -7.10 -5.65 1.00
N SER A 30 -6.32 -6.37 1.79
CA SER A 30 -4.86 -6.15 1.90
C SER A 30 -4.08 -7.08 0.98
N ILE A 31 -2.88 -6.64 0.61
CA ILE A 31 -1.93 -7.41 -0.20
C ILE A 31 -0.54 -7.35 0.45
N SER A 32 0.18 -8.46 0.45
CA SER A 32 1.60 -8.51 0.81
C SER A 32 2.36 -9.48 -0.08
N VAL A 33 3.70 -9.45 -0.02
CA VAL A 33 4.57 -10.24 -0.90
C VAL A 33 5.68 -10.92 -0.10
N GLU A 34 5.86 -12.22 -0.34
CA GLU A 34 6.93 -13.03 0.24
C GLU A 34 7.88 -13.54 -0.86
N PRO A 35 9.22 -13.48 -0.68
CA PRO A 35 9.93 -12.97 0.50
C PRO A 35 10.02 -11.43 0.55
N GLY A 36 9.63 -10.74 -0.51
CA GLY A 36 9.64 -9.28 -0.60
C GLY A 36 9.37 -8.80 -2.02
N LEU A 37 9.48 -7.49 -2.24
CA LEU A 37 9.20 -6.83 -3.51
C LEU A 37 10.34 -6.91 -4.54
N THR A 38 11.53 -7.34 -4.13
CA THR A 38 12.66 -7.55 -5.03
C THR A 38 13.04 -9.01 -5.02
N VAL A 39 12.94 -9.67 -6.18
CA VAL A 39 13.12 -11.12 -6.31
C VAL A 39 14.13 -11.41 -7.42
N PRO A 40 15.15 -12.25 -7.17
CA PRO A 40 16.09 -12.60 -8.23
C PRO A 40 15.42 -13.45 -9.32
N GLN A 41 15.86 -13.27 -10.56
CA GLN A 41 15.42 -14.06 -11.69
C GLN A 41 15.56 -15.56 -11.39
N GLY A 42 14.58 -16.36 -11.83
CA GLY A 42 14.53 -17.79 -11.59
C GLY A 42 13.99 -18.21 -10.22
N HIS A 43 13.70 -17.26 -9.32
CA HIS A 43 13.09 -17.56 -8.01
C HIS A 43 11.57 -17.49 -8.06
N PHE A 44 10.91 -17.95 -7.00
CA PHE A 44 9.46 -17.87 -6.83
C PHE A 44 9.10 -16.71 -5.90
N VAL A 45 7.95 -16.10 -6.17
CA VAL A 45 7.35 -15.07 -5.34
C VAL A 45 5.95 -15.50 -4.93
N THR A 46 5.49 -15.10 -3.76
CA THR A 46 4.11 -15.36 -3.30
C THR A 46 3.42 -14.06 -2.93
N PHE A 47 2.34 -13.72 -3.61
CA PHE A 47 1.43 -12.66 -3.21
C PHE A 47 0.39 -13.22 -2.23
N VAL A 48 0.13 -12.51 -1.15
CA VAL A 48 -0.83 -12.89 -0.12
C VAL A 48 -1.90 -11.82 -0.04
N CYS A 49 -3.11 -12.15 -0.49
CA CYS A 49 -4.27 -11.26 -0.39
C CYS A 49 -5.13 -11.69 0.81
N SER A 50 -5.68 -10.73 1.56
CA SER A 50 -6.56 -11.04 2.70
C SER A 50 -7.74 -10.08 2.85
N SER A 51 -8.84 -10.63 3.37
CA SER A 51 -10.09 -9.93 3.65
C SER A 51 -10.67 -10.43 4.98
N SER A 52 -10.98 -9.50 5.89
CA SER A 52 -11.62 -9.75 7.18
C SER A 52 -13.01 -10.41 7.02
N SER A 53 -13.69 -10.07 5.93
CA SER A 53 -15.05 -10.47 5.60
C SER A 53 -15.09 -11.83 4.89
N GLY A 54 -13.94 -12.42 4.58
CA GLY A 54 -13.81 -13.58 3.73
C GLY A 54 -14.07 -13.28 2.25
N TYR A 55 -13.98 -14.31 1.42
CA TYR A 55 -14.12 -14.21 -0.03
C TYR A 55 -14.72 -15.48 -0.64
N ASP A 56 -15.31 -15.35 -1.83
CA ASP A 56 -15.66 -16.47 -2.71
C ASP A 56 -14.52 -16.70 -3.73
N ILE A 57 -14.06 -15.61 -4.36
CA ILE A 57 -12.93 -15.59 -5.30
C ILE A 57 -12.00 -14.42 -4.95
N PHE A 58 -10.71 -14.67 -4.83
CA PHE A 58 -9.67 -13.64 -4.90
C PHE A 58 -9.06 -13.62 -6.28
N ARG A 59 -8.77 -12.43 -6.80
CA ARG A 59 -8.08 -12.20 -8.06
C ARG A 59 -6.83 -11.39 -7.82
N LEU A 60 -5.71 -11.86 -8.38
CA LEU A 60 -4.48 -11.10 -8.47
C LEU A 60 -4.44 -10.42 -9.83
N GLU A 61 -4.19 -9.11 -9.84
CA GLU A 61 -4.07 -8.30 -11.04
C GLU A 61 -2.66 -7.73 -11.16
N LYS A 62 -2.15 -7.65 -12.40
CA LYS A 62 -0.92 -6.95 -12.77
C LYS A 62 -1.30 -5.87 -13.76
N GLU A 63 -0.98 -4.61 -13.48
CA GLU A 63 -1.26 -3.47 -14.38
C GLU A 63 -2.75 -3.39 -14.77
N ASN A 64 -3.65 -3.69 -13.82
CA ASN A 64 -5.10 -3.78 -13.98
C ASN A 64 -5.57 -4.89 -14.94
N GLN A 65 -4.74 -5.90 -15.17
CA GLN A 65 -5.07 -7.10 -15.94
C GLN A 65 -5.09 -8.32 -15.01
N GLU A 66 -6.07 -9.20 -15.21
CA GLU A 66 -6.17 -10.45 -14.47
C GLU A 66 -4.93 -11.32 -14.72
N VAL A 67 -4.26 -11.72 -13.64
CA VAL A 67 -3.17 -12.70 -13.66
C VAL A 67 -3.73 -14.08 -13.35
N THR A 68 -4.45 -14.21 -12.24
CA THR A 68 -5.00 -15.50 -11.78
C THR A 68 -6.03 -15.31 -10.68
N ASP A 69 -6.96 -16.27 -10.60
CA ASP A 69 -8.01 -16.34 -9.60
C ASP A 69 -7.83 -17.54 -8.65
N LYS A 70 -8.26 -17.36 -7.39
CA LYS A 70 -8.35 -18.42 -6.39
C LYS A 70 -9.70 -18.42 -5.71
N LYS A 71 -10.35 -19.58 -5.71
CA LYS A 71 -11.58 -19.82 -4.95
C LYS A 71 -11.26 -20.10 -3.48
N SER A 72 -12.15 -19.65 -2.62
CA SER A 72 -12.09 -19.93 -1.20
C SER A 72 -12.24 -21.42 -0.91
N THR A 73 -11.60 -21.87 0.17
CA THR A 73 -11.67 -23.23 0.68
C THR A 73 -11.92 -23.20 2.19
N PRO A 74 -12.38 -24.30 2.81
CA PRO A 74 -12.56 -24.34 4.27
C PRO A 74 -11.30 -24.00 5.08
N HIS A 75 -10.11 -24.13 4.48
CA HIS A 75 -8.82 -23.83 5.11
C HIS A 75 -8.26 -22.44 4.78
N SER A 76 -8.94 -21.68 3.91
CA SER A 76 -8.45 -20.40 3.38
C SER A 76 -9.59 -19.40 3.19
N LEU A 77 -10.39 -19.20 4.23
CA LEU A 77 -11.62 -18.39 4.13
C LEU A 77 -11.36 -16.88 4.01
N THR A 78 -10.24 -16.41 4.55
CA THR A 78 -9.91 -14.98 4.68
C THR A 78 -8.63 -14.59 3.95
N GLU A 79 -7.83 -15.56 3.50
CA GLU A 79 -6.55 -15.34 2.84
C GLU A 79 -6.41 -16.21 1.58
N ALA A 80 -5.85 -15.66 0.52
CA ALA A 80 -5.44 -16.38 -0.68
C ALA A 80 -3.95 -16.12 -0.97
N ARG A 81 -3.21 -17.20 -1.25
CA ARG A 81 -1.77 -17.15 -1.53
C ARG A 81 -1.50 -17.50 -3.00
N PHE A 82 -0.92 -16.59 -3.77
CA PHE A 82 -0.62 -16.73 -5.19
C PHE A 82 0.87 -16.89 -5.41
N ARG A 83 1.32 -18.13 -5.61
CA ARG A 83 2.72 -18.42 -5.91
C ARG A 83 2.95 -18.28 -7.42
N LEU A 84 3.83 -17.36 -7.80
CA LEU A 84 4.25 -17.09 -9.17
C LEU A 84 5.73 -17.44 -9.37
N GLY A 85 6.09 -17.66 -10.63
CA GLY A 85 7.46 -17.93 -11.07
C GLY A 85 7.70 -19.38 -11.52
N PRO A 86 8.96 -19.74 -11.85
CA PRO A 86 10.19 -18.93 -11.76
C PRO A 86 10.09 -17.58 -12.47
N VAL A 87 10.44 -16.48 -11.80
CA VAL A 87 10.22 -15.12 -12.33
C VAL A 87 11.29 -14.72 -13.35
N ASP A 88 10.90 -13.94 -14.34
CA ASP A 88 11.76 -13.19 -15.25
C ASP A 88 11.31 -11.73 -15.33
N ASP A 89 11.95 -10.91 -16.16
CA ASP A 89 11.64 -9.48 -16.30
C ASP A 89 10.16 -9.18 -16.58
N SER A 90 9.40 -10.10 -17.19
CA SER A 90 7.97 -9.90 -17.49
C SER A 90 7.09 -9.88 -16.25
N PHE A 91 7.57 -10.44 -15.14
CA PHE A 91 6.89 -10.41 -13.85
C PHE A 91 7.06 -9.06 -13.14
N ALA A 92 8.01 -8.22 -13.54
CA ALA A 92 8.13 -6.89 -12.95
C ALA A 92 6.89 -6.04 -13.26
N GLY A 93 6.44 -5.26 -12.29
CA GLY A 93 5.31 -4.35 -12.44
C GLY A 93 4.43 -4.22 -11.20
N SER A 94 3.32 -3.53 -11.37
CA SER A 94 2.39 -3.16 -10.31
C SER A 94 1.30 -4.21 -10.12
N TYR A 95 1.17 -4.74 -8.90
CA TYR A 95 0.21 -5.78 -8.53
C TYR A 95 -0.82 -5.27 -7.52
N ALA A 96 -2.07 -5.72 -7.66
CA ALA A 96 -3.15 -5.46 -6.71
C ALA A 96 -4.06 -6.70 -6.57
N CYS A 97 -4.83 -6.77 -5.48
CA CYS A 97 -5.85 -7.79 -5.26
C CYS A 97 -7.25 -7.19 -5.29
N VAL A 98 -8.20 -7.93 -5.85
CA VAL A 98 -9.64 -7.71 -5.68
C VAL A 98 -10.28 -9.03 -5.23
N TYR A 99 -11.41 -8.98 -4.55
CA TYR A 99 -12.18 -10.19 -4.25
C TYR A 99 -13.65 -10.05 -4.59
N GLU A 100 -14.26 -11.18 -4.90
CA GLU A 100 -15.69 -11.34 -5.05
C GLU A 100 -16.26 -11.96 -3.77
N LYS A 101 -17.40 -11.43 -3.32
CA LYS A 101 -18.23 -12.06 -2.31
C LYS A 101 -19.69 -11.81 -2.65
N GLU A 102 -20.50 -12.86 -2.66
CA GLU A 102 -21.93 -12.78 -2.96
C GLU A 102 -22.20 -12.05 -4.30
N SER A 103 -21.42 -12.38 -5.33
CA SER A 103 -21.51 -11.77 -6.67
C SER A 103 -21.20 -10.27 -6.77
N THR A 104 -20.58 -9.70 -5.74
CA THR A 104 -20.11 -8.32 -5.72
C THR A 104 -18.59 -8.29 -5.63
N TRP A 105 -17.94 -7.42 -6.40
CA TRP A 105 -16.50 -7.20 -6.35
C TRP A 105 -16.12 -6.08 -5.38
N SER A 106 -15.04 -6.29 -4.64
CA SER A 106 -14.44 -5.27 -3.79
C SER A 106 -13.75 -4.18 -4.60
N PRO A 107 -13.47 -3.01 -4.01
CA PRO A 107 -12.43 -2.14 -4.52
C PRO A 107 -11.06 -2.86 -4.53
N PRO A 108 -10.09 -2.41 -5.35
CA PRO A 108 -8.75 -2.95 -5.36
C PRO A 108 -7.99 -2.60 -4.08
N SER A 109 -7.07 -3.49 -3.68
CA SER A 109 -6.09 -3.23 -2.63
C SER A 109 -5.16 -2.06 -2.98
N GLU A 110 -4.24 -1.75 -2.06
CA GLU A 110 -3.03 -1.01 -2.43
C GLU A 110 -2.26 -1.73 -3.55
N THR A 111 -1.43 -0.98 -4.26
CA THR A 111 -0.62 -1.47 -5.37
C THR A 111 0.82 -1.70 -4.92
N LEU A 112 1.37 -2.88 -5.20
CA LEU A 112 2.75 -3.24 -4.88
C LEU A 112 3.58 -3.39 -6.16
N GLU A 113 4.74 -2.75 -6.22
CA GLU A 113 5.65 -2.84 -7.37
C GLU A 113 6.66 -3.97 -7.15
N LEU A 114 6.56 -5.04 -7.95
CA LEU A 114 7.51 -6.14 -7.97
C LEU A 114 8.68 -5.79 -8.91
N MET A 115 9.90 -5.95 -8.40
CA MET A 115 11.15 -5.79 -9.14
C MET A 115 11.85 -7.14 -9.29
N VAL A 116 12.37 -7.42 -10.48
CA VAL A 116 13.16 -8.62 -10.75
C VAL A 116 14.63 -8.24 -10.93
N THR A 117 15.52 -8.85 -10.15
CA THR A 117 16.96 -8.63 -10.24
C THR A 117 17.63 -9.77 -10.99
N ARG A 118 18.60 -9.45 -11.85
CA ARG A 118 19.48 -10.46 -12.43
C ARG A 118 20.65 -10.70 -11.51
N ASP A 119 20.87 -11.95 -11.15
CA ASP A 119 22.15 -12.35 -10.59
C ASP A 119 23.15 -12.33 -11.73
N TYR A 120 23.91 -11.24 -11.86
CA TYR A 120 25.12 -11.27 -12.65
C TYR A 120 26.04 -12.24 -11.91
N ILE A 121 26.18 -13.46 -12.42
CA ILE A 121 27.34 -14.26 -12.06
C ILE A 121 28.52 -13.47 -12.62
N THR A 122 29.17 -12.67 -11.78
CA THR A 122 30.54 -12.24 -12.03
C THR A 122 31.34 -13.52 -12.11
N GLN A 123 31.52 -14.03 -13.33
CA GLN A 123 32.48 -15.07 -13.61
C GLN A 123 33.82 -14.46 -13.20
N ALA A 124 34.31 -14.87 -12.02
CA ALA A 124 35.54 -14.37 -11.46
C ALA A 124 36.65 -14.53 -12.51
N PRO A 125 37.39 -13.47 -12.88
CA PRO A 125 38.68 -13.66 -13.52
C PRO A 125 39.57 -14.47 -12.56
N ASP A 126 40.24 -15.46 -13.12
CA ASP A 126 41.29 -16.33 -12.56
C ASP A 126 42.13 -15.69 -11.43
N PRO A 127 42.51 -16.41 -10.34
CA PRO A 127 43.16 -15.81 -9.18
C PRO A 127 44.63 -15.44 -9.47
N GLY A 128 44.87 -14.15 -9.74
CA GLY A 128 46.20 -13.50 -9.75
C GLY A 128 46.38 -12.54 -8.56
N PRO A 129 47.62 -12.18 -8.19
CA PRO A 129 48.03 -11.99 -6.80
C PRO A 129 47.48 -10.72 -6.14
N ALA A 130 47.27 -10.85 -4.83
CA ALA A 130 46.75 -9.85 -3.91
C ALA A 130 47.43 -8.47 -4.02
N VAL A 131 46.61 -7.41 -4.08
CA VAL A 131 46.96 -6.07 -3.63
C VAL A 131 45.80 -5.47 -2.84
N THR A 132 46.15 -4.99 -1.65
CA THR A 132 45.29 -4.43 -0.60
C THR A 132 44.88 -2.98 -0.87
N SER A 133 43.70 -2.63 -0.35
CA SER A 133 43.21 -1.29 0.03
C SER A 133 42.79 -0.28 -1.05
N GLY A 134 41.50 0.04 -1.02
CA GLY A 134 40.93 1.27 -1.56
C GLY A 134 39.50 1.44 -1.05
N SER A 135 39.35 2.22 0.01
CA SER A 135 38.12 2.71 0.67
C SER A 135 36.81 2.73 -0.14
N TYR A 136 35.74 2.16 0.43
CA TYR A 136 34.36 2.47 0.07
C TYR A 136 34.04 3.95 0.40
N PRO A 137 33.53 4.75 -0.54
CA PRO A 137 32.84 5.98 -0.19
C PRO A 137 31.53 5.60 0.51
N GLN A 138 31.50 5.67 1.83
CA GLN A 138 30.26 5.70 2.60
C GLN A 138 29.60 7.05 2.33
N ASP A 139 28.61 7.06 1.46
CA ASP A 139 27.69 8.19 1.31
C ASP A 139 26.70 8.18 2.48
N HIS A 140 27.13 8.76 3.60
CA HIS A 140 26.26 9.11 4.73
C HIS A 140 25.76 10.56 4.62
N ARG A 141 25.33 10.99 3.43
CA ARG A 141 24.78 12.34 3.25
C ARG A 141 23.26 12.35 3.30
N GLY A 142 22.70 12.00 4.45
CA GLY A 142 21.27 12.08 4.73
C GLY A 142 20.85 12.93 5.95
N GLU A 143 21.73 13.17 6.92
CA GLU A 143 21.29 13.78 8.21
C GLU A 143 21.89 15.17 8.51
N ASN A 144 22.77 15.69 7.64
CA ASN A 144 23.35 17.03 7.83
C ASN A 144 22.49 18.16 7.23
N LEU A 145 21.64 17.89 6.22
CA LEU A 145 20.78 18.94 5.65
C LEU A 145 19.70 19.40 6.64
N ILE A 146 19.07 18.48 7.37
CA ILE A 146 18.00 18.82 8.34
C ILE A 146 18.56 19.71 9.45
N ARG A 147 19.77 19.40 9.96
CA ARG A 147 20.43 20.21 11.01
C ARG A 147 20.77 21.62 10.53
N ILE A 148 21.24 21.77 9.29
CA ILE A 148 21.56 23.09 8.70
C ILE A 148 20.29 23.89 8.42
N THR A 149 19.21 23.25 7.94
CA THR A 149 17.91 23.90 7.71
C THR A 149 17.31 24.43 9.02
N VAL A 150 17.37 23.64 10.10
CA VAL A 150 16.85 24.06 11.41
C VAL A 150 17.69 25.19 12.01
N ALA A 151 19.03 25.09 11.97
CA ALA A 151 19.90 26.15 12.47
C ALA A 151 19.69 27.48 11.72
N SER A 152 19.50 27.41 10.40
CA SER A 152 19.22 28.60 9.58
C SER A 152 17.86 29.22 9.94
N LEU A 153 16.81 28.42 10.14
CA LEU A 153 15.49 28.93 10.54
C LEU A 153 15.53 29.60 11.93
N VAL A 154 16.25 29.02 12.88
CA VAL A 154 16.43 29.59 14.22
C VAL A 154 17.16 30.93 14.15
N LEU A 155 18.22 31.06 13.36
CA LEU A 155 18.94 32.33 13.21
C LEU A 155 18.09 33.41 12.55
N VAL A 156 17.28 33.06 11.54
CA VAL A 156 16.39 34.00 10.86
C VAL A 156 15.29 34.50 11.81
N THR A 157 14.67 33.60 12.57
CA THR A 157 13.64 34.00 13.55
C THR A 157 14.23 34.91 14.64
N LEU A 158 15.42 34.59 15.18
CA LEU A 158 16.10 35.44 16.15
C LEU A 158 16.43 36.82 15.57
N GLY A 159 16.94 36.88 14.33
CA GLY A 159 17.25 38.12 13.64
C GLY A 159 16.03 39.01 13.42
N VAL A 160 14.89 38.43 13.06
CA VAL A 160 13.61 39.15 12.91
C VAL A 160 13.14 39.70 14.25
N LEU A 161 13.22 38.90 15.33
CA LEU A 161 12.84 39.36 16.67
C LEU A 161 13.71 40.52 17.16
N LEU A 162 15.04 40.42 16.96
CA LEU A 162 15.96 41.49 17.32
C LEU A 162 15.75 42.74 16.48
N PHE A 163 15.46 42.60 15.19
CA PHE A 163 15.14 43.73 14.32
C PHE A 163 13.84 44.41 14.75
N GLN A 164 12.80 43.64 15.07
CA GLN A 164 11.54 44.18 15.60
C GLN A 164 11.75 44.87 16.95
N ALA A 165 12.53 44.28 17.86
CA ALA A 165 12.86 44.86 19.16
C ALA A 165 13.66 46.16 19.01
N TYR A 166 14.69 46.16 18.17
CA TYR A 166 15.50 47.33 17.85
C TYR A 166 14.66 48.47 17.28
N HIS A 167 13.79 48.14 16.32
CA HIS A 167 12.93 49.12 15.67
C HIS A 167 11.80 49.60 16.59
N SER A 168 11.25 48.75 17.46
CA SER A 168 10.32 49.13 18.53
C SER A 168 10.96 50.10 19.52
N GLN A 169 12.24 49.87 19.87
CA GLN A 169 13.00 50.75 20.74
C GLN A 169 13.39 52.08 20.06
N ARG A 170 13.57 52.08 18.74
CA ARG A 170 13.79 53.30 17.91
C ARG A 170 12.52 54.10 17.63
N ARG A 171 11.34 53.50 17.74
CA ARG A 171 10.04 54.15 17.53
C ARG A 171 9.41 54.72 18.81
N LYS A 172 10.08 54.59 19.95
CA LYS A 172 9.79 55.31 21.20
C LYS A 172 10.84 56.40 21.40
#